data_AF-A0AAE3KMS2-F1
#
_entry.id   AF-A0AAE3KMS2-F1
#
_cell.length_a   1.000
_cell.length_b   1.000
_cell.length_c   1.000
_cell.angle_alpha   90.00
_cell.angle_beta   90.00
_cell.angle_gamma   90.00
#
_symmetry.space_group_name_H-M   'P 1'
#
loop_
_entity.id
_entity.type
_entity.pdbx_description
1 polymer ?
#
loop_
_entity_poly.entity_id
_entity_poly.type
_entity_poly.pdbx_seq_one_letter_code
_entity_poly.pdbx_strand_id
1 'polypeptide(L)'
;MGRHSIFNLQAFLDGYYFARREIGVPLTEEEAEFQEFLKWIRDRFNIETGQLWASILLFHSADEKSAVDRFFSLFEEFINRDKSQEKDEKQVEIVSNIQQIASI
;
A
#
# COMPACT_ATOMS: atom_id res chain seq x y z
N MET A 1 -9.12 27.44 -2.20
CA MET A 1 -9.49 26.01 -2.30
C MET A 1 -8.21 25.21 -2.32
N GLY A 2 -8.09 24.18 -1.48
CA GLY A 2 -6.84 23.43 -1.29
C GLY A 2 -6.42 22.70 -2.56
N ARG A 3 -5.13 22.78 -2.91
CA ARG A 3 -4.57 21.99 -4.01
C ARG A 3 -4.52 20.52 -3.57
N HIS A 4 -5.12 19.62 -4.35
CA HIS A 4 -5.05 18.17 -4.18
C HIS A 4 -3.66 17.66 -4.57
N SER A 5 -2.61 18.10 -3.88
CA SER A 5 -1.23 17.72 -4.18
C SER A 5 -0.84 16.47 -3.42
N ILE A 6 -0.42 15.44 -4.15
CA ILE A 6 0.12 14.21 -3.58
C ILE A 6 1.38 14.46 -2.74
N PHE A 7 2.17 15.48 -3.10
CA PHE A 7 3.36 15.87 -2.34
C PHE A 7 3.00 16.56 -1.02
N ASN A 8 1.88 17.29 -0.96
CA ASN A 8 1.40 17.83 0.32
C ASN A 8 0.97 16.70 1.27
N LEU A 9 0.33 15.65 0.75
CA LEU A 9 -0.01 14.48 1.55
C LEU A 9 1.25 13.77 2.08
N GLN A 10 2.26 13.59 1.23
CA GLN A 10 3.55 13.03 1.63
C GLN A 10 4.22 13.86 2.71
N ALA A 11 4.37 15.17 2.50
CA ALA A 11 4.98 16.07 3.46
C ALA A 11 4.22 16.11 4.80
N PHE A 12 2.89 16.00 4.78
CA PHE A 12 2.09 15.91 6.00
C PHE A 12 2.42 14.66 6.81
N LEU A 13 2.45 13.48 6.17
CA LEU A 13 2.76 12.21 6.83
C LEU A 13 4.21 12.18 7.33
N ASP A 14 5.17 12.63 6.50
CA ASP A 14 6.57 12.72 6.88
C ASP A 14 6.77 13.65 8.09
N GLY A 15 6.09 14.81 8.08
CA GLY A 15 6.13 15.77 9.19
C GLY A 15 5.51 15.23 10.48
N TYR A 16 4.41 14.47 10.37
CA TYR A 16 3.78 13.80 11.50
C TYR A 16 4.72 12.74 12.13
N TYR A 17 5.31 11.87 11.32
CA TYR A 17 6.28 10.87 11.79
C TYR A 17 7.52 11.51 12.41
N PHE A 18 8.03 12.57 11.77
CA PHE A 18 9.15 13.34 12.29
C PHE A 18 8.82 13.91 13.67
N ALA A 19 7.68 14.60 13.82
CA ALA A 19 7.28 15.18 15.10
C ALA A 19 7.17 14.13 16.21
N ARG A 20 6.51 12.99 15.96
CA ARG A 20 6.39 11.89 16.94
C ARG A 20 7.74 11.38 17.40
N ARG A 21 8.68 11.19 16.46
CA ARG A 21 10.05 10.76 16.76
C ARG A 21 10.75 11.77 17.66
N GLU A 22 10.66 13.06 17.36
CA GLU A 22 11.32 14.11 18.14
C GLU A 22 10.79 14.21 19.58
N ILE A 23 9.50 13.92 19.81
CA ILE A 23 8.90 13.91 21.15
C ILE A 23 8.96 12.54 21.83
N GLY A 24 9.66 11.57 21.26
CA GLY A 24 9.86 10.24 21.84
C GLY A 24 8.59 9.38 21.92
N VAL A 25 7.58 9.69 21.09
CA VAL A 25 6.37 8.87 21.00
C VAL A 25 6.66 7.66 20.11
N PRO A 26 6.54 6.41 20.62
CA PRO A 26 6.79 5.22 19.83
C PRO A 26 5.77 5.07 18.70
N LEU A 27 6.14 4.33 17.65
CA LEU A 27 5.20 3.99 16.58
C LEU A 27 4.10 3.07 17.13
N THR A 28 2.87 3.27 16.66
CA THR A 28 1.82 2.26 16.81
C THR A 28 2.06 1.09 15.87
N GLU A 29 1.30 0.00 16.04
CA GLU A 29 1.37 -1.16 15.17
C GLU A 29 1.00 -0.79 13.71
N GLU A 30 -0.04 0.02 13.53
CA GLU A 30 -0.50 0.48 12.23
C GLU A 30 0.52 1.40 11.55
N GLU A 31 1.20 2.24 12.33
CA GLU A 31 2.28 3.11 11.85
C GLU A 31 3.51 2.32 11.42
N ALA A 32 3.85 1.26 12.16
CA ALA A 32 4.91 0.34 11.80
C ALA A 32 4.56 -0.42 10.50
N GLU A 33 3.32 -0.89 10.38
CA GLU A 33 2.82 -1.53 9.16
C GLU A 33 2.86 -0.58 7.96
N PHE A 34 2.48 0.69 8.15
CA PHE A 34 2.54 1.70 7.09
C PHE A 34 3.96 1.93 6.54
N GLN A 35 5.02 1.67 7.31
CA GLN A 35 6.40 1.77 6.79
C GLN A 35 6.64 0.79 5.62
N GLU A 36 5.95 -0.34 5.59
CA GLU A 36 6.04 -1.33 4.51
C GLU A 36 5.29 -0.88 3.24
N PHE A 37 4.44 0.15 3.33
CA PHE A 37 3.65 0.62 2.20
C PHE A 37 4.51 1.08 1.01
N LEU A 38 5.62 1.78 1.28
CA LEU A 38 6.53 2.22 0.20
C LEU A 38 7.13 1.03 -0.56
N LYS A 39 7.57 0.02 0.17
CA LYS A 39 8.12 -1.21 -0.42
C LYS A 39 7.05 -1.92 -1.23
N TRP A 40 5.86 -2.09 -0.67
CA TRP A 40 4.72 -2.71 -1.37
C TRP A 40 4.33 -1.97 -2.66
N ILE A 41 4.33 -0.63 -2.65
CA ILE A 41 4.12 0.18 -3.86
C ILE A 41 5.21 -0.08 -4.89
N ARG A 42 6.49 -0.07 -4.49
CA ARG A 42 7.61 -0.32 -5.42
C ARG A 42 7.53 -1.69 -6.06
N ASP A 43 7.22 -2.72 -5.27
CA ASP A 43 7.05 -4.10 -5.76
C ASP A 43 5.89 -4.17 -6.76
N ARG A 44 4.74 -3.56 -6.44
CA ARG A 44 3.56 -3.53 -7.30
C ARG A 44 3.78 -2.84 -8.65
N PHE A 45 4.60 -1.78 -8.69
CA PHE A 45 4.91 -1.04 -9.92
C PHE A 45 6.25 -1.46 -10.57
N ASN A 46 6.91 -2.50 -10.03
CA ASN A 46 8.23 -2.97 -10.47
C ASN A 46 9.28 -1.83 -10.56
N ILE A 47 9.32 -0.99 -9.52
CA ILE A 47 10.23 0.16 -9.41
C ILE A 47 11.41 -0.19 -8.52
N GLU A 48 12.59 -0.31 -9.13
CA GLU A 48 13.85 -0.60 -8.42
C GLU A 48 14.59 0.66 -7.94
N THR A 49 14.10 1.85 -8.31
CA THR A 49 14.77 3.12 -8.00
C THR A 49 14.35 3.70 -6.65
N GLY A 50 15.13 4.67 -6.15
CA GLY A 50 14.88 5.35 -4.86
C GLY A 50 13.65 6.27 -4.80
N GLN A 51 12.76 6.24 -5.81
CA GLN A 51 11.57 7.09 -5.85
C GLN A 51 10.62 6.77 -4.69
N LEU A 52 10.01 7.81 -4.11
CA LEU A 52 8.98 7.65 -3.09
C LEU A 52 7.61 7.41 -3.72
N TRP A 53 6.65 6.91 -2.93
CA TRP A 53 5.32 6.56 -3.41
C TRP A 53 4.62 7.75 -4.08
N ALA A 54 4.75 8.99 -3.59
CA ALA A 54 4.10 10.15 -4.20
C ALA A 54 4.54 10.37 -5.65
N SER A 55 5.84 10.24 -5.94
CA SER A 55 6.39 10.37 -7.29
C SER A 55 5.93 9.23 -8.20
N ILE A 56 5.93 7.99 -7.69
CA ILE A 56 5.45 6.82 -8.43
C ILE A 56 3.97 7.00 -8.77
N LEU A 57 3.14 7.37 -7.80
CA LEU A 57 1.71 7.55 -7.99
C LEU A 57 1.39 8.69 -8.96
N LEU A 58 2.09 9.82 -8.85
CA LEU A 58 1.90 10.92 -9.78
C LEU A 58 2.27 10.52 -11.22
N PHE A 59 3.39 9.81 -11.39
CA PHE A 59 3.83 9.34 -12.70
C PHE A 59 2.78 8.45 -13.38
N HIS A 60 2.06 7.64 -12.60
CA HIS A 60 0.99 6.77 -13.10
C HIS A 60 -0.40 7.42 -13.06
N SER A 61 -0.51 8.74 -12.88
CA SER A 61 -1.79 9.45 -12.77
C SER A 61 -1.91 10.56 -13.81
N ALA A 62 -3.15 10.96 -14.12
CA ALA A 62 -3.41 12.02 -15.10
C ALA A 62 -3.10 13.42 -14.53
N ASP A 63 -3.30 13.59 -13.23
CA ASP A 63 -3.10 14.83 -12.48
C ASP A 63 -2.83 14.54 -11.00
N GLU A 64 -2.57 15.57 -10.20
CA GLU A 64 -2.32 15.38 -8.76
C GLU A 64 -3.56 14.87 -8.01
N LYS A 65 -4.77 15.25 -8.43
CA LYS A 65 -6.02 14.80 -7.77
C LYS A 65 -6.17 13.28 -7.92
N SER A 66 -6.03 12.76 -9.13
CA SER A 66 -6.08 11.33 -9.41
C SER A 66 -4.96 10.57 -8.73
N ALA A 67 -3.78 11.18 -8.54
CA ALA A 67 -2.71 10.59 -7.74
C ALA A 67 -3.09 10.45 -6.25
N VAL A 68 -3.77 11.45 -5.68
CA VAL A 68 -4.31 11.39 -4.31
C VAL A 68 -5.40 10.33 -4.20
N ASP A 69 -6.36 10.29 -5.12
CA ASP A 69 -7.41 9.27 -5.13
C ASP A 69 -6.78 7.86 -5.20
N ARG A 70 -5.77 7.69 -6.06
CA ARG A 70 -5.03 6.43 -6.22
C ARG A 70 -4.26 6.03 -4.97
N PHE A 71 -3.71 6.98 -4.21
CA PHE A 71 -3.08 6.70 -2.92
C PHE A 71 -4.05 5.99 -1.99
N PHE A 72 -5.26 6.54 -1.81
CA PHE A 72 -6.23 5.96 -0.89
C PHE A 72 -6.75 4.60 -1.34
N SER A 73 -7.01 4.41 -2.65
CA SER A 73 -7.38 3.09 -3.17
C SER A 73 -6.28 2.05 -2.95
N LEU A 74 -5.03 2.39 -3.24
CA LEU A 74 -3.90 1.48 -3.04
C LEU A 74 -3.63 1.20 -1.57
N PHE A 75 -3.83 2.20 -0.70
CA PHE A 75 -3.71 2.01 0.73
C PHE A 75 -4.80 1.09 1.28
N GLU A 76 -6.05 1.21 0.79
CA GLU A 76 -7.14 0.28 1.12
C GLU A 76 -6.84 -1.16 0.67
N GLU A 77 -6.25 -1.34 -0.51
CA GLU A 77 -5.79 -2.64 -0.95
C GLU A 77 -4.65 -3.18 -0.07
N PHE A 78 -3.70 -2.32 0.29
CA PHE A 78 -2.58 -2.69 1.15
C PHE A 78 -3.04 -3.21 2.51
N ILE A 79 -3.96 -2.52 3.20
CA ILE A 79 -4.47 -2.97 4.51
C ILE A 79 -5.31 -4.25 4.43
N ASN A 80 -5.83 -4.60 3.25
CA ASN A 80 -6.65 -5.79 3.02
C ASN A 80 -5.89 -6.93 2.31
N ARG A 81 -4.57 -6.82 2.16
CA ARG A 81 -3.74 -7.78 1.41
C ARG A 81 -3.83 -9.21 1.98
N ASP A 82 -3.82 -9.37 3.30
CA ASP A 82 -3.83 -10.69 3.94
C ASP A 82 -5.20 -11.38 3.84
N LYS A 83 -6.30 -10.61 3.90
CA LYS A 83 -7.66 -11.13 3.67
C LYS A 83 -7.88 -11.65 2.25
N SER A 84 -7.07 -11.18 1.30
CA SER A 84 -7.11 -11.60 -0.09
C SER A 84 -6.32 -12.90 -0.29
N GLN A 85 -5.16 -13.04 0.38
CA GLN A 85 -4.37 -14.28 0.39
C GLN A 85 -5.15 -15.47 0.98
N GLU A 86 -5.89 -15.28 2.08
CA GLU A 86 -6.72 -16.35 2.67
C GLU A 86 -7.82 -16.88 1.72
N LYS A 87 -8.32 -16.05 0.80
CA LYS A 87 -9.33 -16.47 -0.18
C LYS A 87 -8.69 -17.27 -1.31
N ASP A 88 -7.51 -16.86 -1.77
CA ASP A 88 -6.78 -17.54 -2.83
C ASP A 88 -6.25 -18.90 -2.36
N GLU A 89 -5.73 -19.00 -1.14
CA GLU A 89 -5.28 -20.27 -0.54
C GLU A 89 -6.42 -21.28 -0.39
N LYS A 90 -7.59 -20.83 0.10
CA LYS A 90 -8.78 -21.71 0.23
C LYS A 90 -9.29 -22.19 -1.12
N GLN A 91 -9.22 -21.36 -2.17
CA GLN A 91 -9.61 -21.75 -3.53
C GLN A 91 -8.63 -22.78 -4.11
N VAL A 92 -7.33 -22.59 -3.92
CA VAL A 92 -6.30 -23.54 -4.36
C VAL A 92 -6.44 -24.90 -3.66
N GLU A 93 -6.73 -24.89 -2.35
CA GLU A 93 -6.98 -26.11 -1.56
C GLU A 93 -8.24 -26.86 -2.04
N ILE A 94 -9.34 -26.15 -2.30
CA ILE A 94 -10.58 -26.74 -2.83
C ILE A 94 -10.34 -27.38 -4.20
N VAL A 95 -9.64 -26.70 -5.11
CA VAL A 95 -9.33 -27.22 -6.45
C VAL A 95 -8.45 -28.46 -6.37
N SER A 96 -7.42 -28.44 -5.51
CA SER A 96 -6.57 -29.61 -5.25
C SER A 96 -7.37 -30.82 -4.76
N ASN A 97 -8.29 -30.61 -3.81
CA ASN A 97 -9.11 -31.68 -3.24
C ASN A 97 -10.08 -32.29 -4.28
N ILE A 98 -10.64 -31.48 -5.18
CA ILE A 98 -11.51 -31.98 -6.26
C ILE A 98 -10.74 -32.84 -7.27
N GLN A 99 -9.52 -32.44 -7.64
CA GLN A 99 -8.68 -33.21 -8.58
C GLN A 99 -8.29 -34.60 -8.04
N GLN A 100 -8.06 -34.70 -6.72
CA GLN A 100 -7.75 -35.97 -6.07
C GLN A 100 -8.94 -36.95 -6.08
N ILE A 101 -10.17 -36.46 -5.90
CA ILE A 101 -11.38 -37.29 -5.94
C ILE A 101 -11.68 -37.79 -7.37
N ALA A 102 -11.47 -36.96 -8.39
CA ALA A 102 -11.75 -37.31 -9.78
C ALA A 102 -10.78 -38.35 -10.39
N SER A 103 -9.73 -38.73 -9.65
CA SER A 103 -8.69 -39.67 -10.09
C SER A 103 -8.85 -41.09 -9.52
N ILE A 104 -9.94 -41.36 -8.78
CA ILE A 104 -10.32 -42.67 -8.21
C ILE A 104 -11.46 -43.26 -9.06
#